data_AF-A0AAJ2IWM4-F1
#
_entry.id   AF-A0AAJ2IWM4-F1
#
_cell.length_a   1.000
_cell.length_b   1.000
_cell.length_c   1.000
_cell.angle_alpha   90.00
_cell.angle_beta   90.00
_cell.angle_gamma   90.00
#
_symmetry.space_group_name_H-M   'P 1'
#
loop_
_entity.id
_entity.type
_entity.pdbx_description
1 polymer ?
#
loop_
_entity_poly.entity_id
_entity_poly.type
_entity_poly.pdbx_seq_one_letter_code
_entity_poly.pdbx_strand_id
1 'polypeptide(L)'
;MQHNRDLYYLEQMVYHAEEALEFFSQIDNSEERLFNDSLYQKGISKSLEQMGEMLAVGRISEELQERYNYIPWRAIKGYRNMGVHEYDRIDWSEVSALLKSELRGNIADLQMIIQKERRNKQL
;
A
#
# COMPACT_ATOMS: atom_id res chain seq x y z
N MET A 1 -3.82 -19.13 -14.14
CA MET A 1 -4.64 -19.07 -12.90
C MET A 1 -3.92 -18.33 -11.77
N GLN A 2 -2.65 -18.65 -11.47
CA GLN A 2 -1.85 -17.91 -10.47
C GLN A 2 -1.42 -16.49 -10.91
N HIS A 3 -0.89 -16.32 -12.12
CA HIS A 3 -0.44 -15.01 -12.61
C HIS A 3 -1.56 -13.94 -12.67
N ASN A 4 -2.76 -14.30 -13.14
CA ASN A 4 -3.91 -13.37 -13.13
C ASN A 4 -4.30 -12.97 -11.71
N ARG A 5 -4.10 -13.87 -10.73
CA ARG A 5 -4.41 -13.63 -9.34
C ARG A 5 -3.38 -12.69 -8.71
N ASP A 6 -2.10 -12.88 -9.01
CA ASP A 6 -1.05 -11.97 -8.56
C ASP A 6 -1.27 -10.55 -9.10
N LEU A 7 -1.56 -10.41 -10.40
CA LEU A 7 -1.89 -9.12 -11.02
C LEU A 7 -3.07 -8.43 -10.33
N TYR A 8 -4.15 -9.17 -10.06
CA TYR A 8 -5.31 -8.62 -9.36
C TYR A 8 -4.92 -8.05 -7.98
N TYR A 9 -4.15 -8.77 -7.18
CA TYR A 9 -3.75 -8.26 -5.87
C TYR A 9 -2.78 -7.09 -5.94
N LEU A 10 -1.86 -7.07 -6.92
CA LEU A 10 -1.01 -5.90 -7.16
C LEU A 10 -1.85 -4.67 -7.53
N GLU A 11 -2.88 -4.83 -8.35
CA GLU A 11 -3.82 -3.76 -8.70
C GLU A 11 -4.60 -3.26 -7.47
N GLN A 12 -5.05 -4.17 -6.60
CA GLN A 12 -5.69 -3.79 -5.33
C GLN A 12 -4.72 -3.05 -4.40
N MET A 13 -3.45 -3.45 -4.33
CA MET A 13 -2.43 -2.72 -3.56
C MET A 13 -2.26 -1.28 -4.05
N VAL A 14 -2.19 -1.09 -5.37
CA VAL A 14 -2.11 0.25 -5.97
C VAL A 14 -3.35 1.07 -5.63
N TYR A 15 -4.54 0.50 -5.81
CA TYR A 15 -5.80 1.18 -5.47
C TYR A 15 -5.83 1.68 -4.02
N HIS A 16 -5.50 0.82 -3.04
CA HIS A 16 -5.50 1.22 -1.63
C HIS A 16 -4.40 2.21 -1.28
N ALA A 17 -3.23 2.12 -1.91
CA ALA A 17 -2.18 3.12 -1.73
C ALA A 17 -2.60 4.50 -2.27
N GLU A 18 -3.26 4.53 -3.43
CA GLU A 18 -3.80 5.76 -4.02
C GLU A 18 -4.93 6.35 -3.14
N GLU A 19 -5.80 5.52 -2.59
CA GLU A 19 -6.86 5.94 -1.66
C GLU A 19 -6.29 6.60 -0.39
N ALA A 20 -5.20 6.07 0.17
CA ALA A 20 -4.52 6.69 1.30
C ALA A 20 -3.97 8.09 0.94
N LEU A 21 -3.40 8.24 -0.26
CA LEU A 21 -2.91 9.54 -0.76
C LEU A 21 -4.08 10.51 -1.02
N GLU A 22 -5.21 10.01 -1.51
CA GLU A 22 -6.41 10.82 -1.74
C GLU A 22 -6.92 11.41 -0.42
N PHE A 23 -7.08 10.60 0.63
CA PHE A 23 -7.44 11.11 1.96
C PHE A 23 -6.46 12.19 2.45
N PHE A 24 -5.16 11.98 2.27
CA PHE A 24 -4.16 12.94 2.69
C PHE A 24 -4.21 14.24 1.87
N SER A 25 -4.54 14.15 0.59
CA SER A 25 -4.72 15.32 -0.28
C SER A 25 -5.95 16.15 0.07
N GLN A 26 -7.02 15.54 0.59
CA GLN A 26 -8.24 16.24 1.01
C GLN A 26 -8.03 17.16 2.23
N ILE A 27 -6.90 16.99 2.92
CA ILE A 27 -6.43 17.87 3.99
C ILE A 27 -5.17 18.65 3.57
N ASP A 28 -4.99 18.91 2.28
CA ASP A 28 -3.88 19.66 1.71
C ASP A 28 -2.50 19.10 2.07
N ASN A 29 -2.41 17.80 2.34
CA ASN A 29 -1.22 17.13 2.87
C ASN A 29 -0.71 17.74 4.19
N SER A 30 -1.63 18.28 5.01
CA SER A 30 -1.34 18.90 6.30
C SER A 30 -1.11 17.87 7.40
N GLU A 31 0.08 17.89 8.01
CA GLU A 31 0.40 17.09 9.21
C GLU A 31 -0.50 17.46 10.38
N GLU A 32 -0.73 18.75 10.62
CA GLU A 32 -1.60 19.21 11.71
C GLU A 32 -3.01 18.61 11.58
N ARG A 33 -3.58 18.62 10.38
CA ARG A 33 -4.91 18.03 10.13
C ARG A 33 -4.88 16.52 10.29
N LEU A 34 -3.84 15.85 9.78
CA LEU A 34 -3.66 14.41 9.96
C LEU A 34 -3.58 14.03 11.45
N PHE A 35 -2.91 14.83 12.27
CA PHE A 35 -2.66 14.50 13.68
C PHE A 35 -3.88 14.73 14.57
N ASN A 36 -4.79 15.62 14.15
CA ASN A 36 -5.92 16.05 14.98
C ASN A 36 -7.29 15.57 14.47
N ASP A 37 -7.39 15.00 13.28
CA ASP A 37 -8.67 14.59 12.69
C ASP A 37 -8.78 13.07 12.53
N SER A 38 -9.53 12.46 13.46
CA SER A 38 -9.72 11.01 13.51
C SER A 38 -10.38 10.42 12.25
N LEU A 39 -11.08 11.23 11.45
CA LEU A 39 -11.69 10.75 10.20
C LEU A 39 -10.61 10.39 9.18
N TYR A 40 -9.65 11.30 8.97
CA TYR A 40 -8.55 11.08 8.02
C TYR A 40 -7.57 10.03 8.53
N GLN A 41 -7.31 10.01 9.83
CA GLN A 41 -6.55 8.93 10.47
C GLN A 41 -7.14 7.56 10.16
N LYS A 42 -8.44 7.37 10.38
CA LYS A 42 -9.12 6.11 10.10
C LYS A 42 -9.10 5.76 8.62
N GLY A 43 -9.37 6.73 7.74
CA GLY A 43 -9.32 6.53 6.29
C GLY A 43 -7.95 6.05 5.82
N ILE A 44 -6.91 6.83 6.13
CA ILE A 44 -5.53 6.53 5.76
C ILE A 44 -5.06 5.18 6.32
N SER A 45 -5.25 4.96 7.62
CA SER A 45 -4.85 3.69 8.24
C SER A 45 -5.60 2.51 7.63
N LYS A 46 -6.90 2.66 7.32
CA LYS A 46 -7.67 1.56 6.72
C LYS A 46 -7.17 1.23 5.32
N SER A 47 -6.87 2.24 4.52
CA SER A 47 -6.32 2.05 3.18
C SER A 47 -4.93 1.38 3.24
N LEU A 48 -4.04 1.82 4.15
CA LEU A 48 -2.74 1.16 4.35
C LEU A 48 -2.88 -0.29 4.87
N GLU A 49 -3.83 -0.53 5.78
CA GLU A 49 -4.16 -1.87 6.28
C GLU A 49 -4.58 -2.79 5.14
N GLN A 50 -5.49 -2.33 4.28
CA GLN A 50 -5.99 -3.08 3.13
C GLN A 50 -4.90 -3.33 2.09
N MET A 51 -4.01 -2.36 1.84
CA MET A 51 -2.82 -2.55 1.01
C MET A 51 -1.95 -3.69 1.55
N GLY A 52 -1.65 -3.69 2.85
CA GLY A 52 -0.85 -4.74 3.49
C GLY A 52 -1.53 -6.11 3.49
N GLU A 53 -2.86 -6.15 3.64
CA GLU A 53 -3.65 -7.38 3.57
C GLU A 53 -3.56 -8.08 2.21
N MET A 54 -3.29 -7.37 1.10
CA MET A 54 -3.10 -8.00 -0.20
C MET A 54 -1.86 -8.94 -0.25
N LEU A 55 -0.95 -8.83 0.72
CA LEU A 55 0.21 -9.71 0.91
C LEU A 55 -0.04 -10.86 1.91
N ALA A 56 -1.32 -11.12 2.26
CA ALA A 56 -1.69 -12.31 3.01
C ALA A 56 -1.28 -13.59 2.27
N VAL A 57 -1.02 -14.66 3.03
CA VAL A 57 -0.46 -15.92 2.50
C VAL A 57 -1.28 -16.43 1.32
N GLY A 58 -0.60 -16.71 0.22
CA GLY A 58 -1.18 -17.26 -1.00
C GLY A 58 -1.90 -16.25 -1.89
N ARG A 59 -1.95 -14.95 -1.57
CA ARG A 59 -2.52 -13.92 -2.46
C ARG A 59 -1.58 -13.61 -3.62
N ILE A 60 -0.42 -13.03 -3.32
CA ILE A 60 0.69 -12.83 -4.26
C ILE A 60 1.66 -14.01 -4.10
N SER A 61 2.02 -14.65 -5.21
CA SER A 61 2.92 -15.80 -5.23
C SER A 61 4.31 -15.48 -4.67
N GLU A 62 4.96 -16.49 -4.08
CA GLU A 62 6.38 -16.40 -3.66
C GLU A 62 7.28 -16.18 -4.87
N GLU A 63 6.99 -16.84 -6.00
CA GLU A 63 7.72 -16.67 -7.26
C GLU A 63 7.76 -15.21 -7.73
N LEU A 64 6.63 -14.50 -7.68
CA LEU A 64 6.59 -13.08 -8.05
C LEU A 64 7.38 -12.23 -7.04
N GLN A 65 7.22 -12.49 -5.75
CA GLN A 65 7.93 -11.74 -4.71
C GLN A 65 9.46 -11.94 -4.80
N GLU A 66 9.92 -13.15 -5.09
CA GLU A 66 11.33 -13.48 -5.31
C GLU A 66 11.87 -12.81 -6.58
N ARG A 67 11.09 -12.80 -7.67
CA ARG A 67 11.46 -12.15 -8.93
C ARG A 67 11.63 -10.63 -8.75
N TYR A 68 10.77 -10.01 -7.95
CA TYR A 68 10.79 -8.57 -7.65
C TYR A 68 11.22 -8.31 -6.20
N ASN A 69 12.33 -8.90 -5.77
CA ASN A 69 12.82 -8.85 -4.38
C ASN A 69 13.33 -7.47 -3.91
N TYR A 70 13.48 -6.50 -4.82
CA TYR A 70 13.81 -5.12 -4.48
C TYR A 70 12.63 -4.37 -3.85
N ILE A 71 11.40 -4.87 -4.04
CA ILE A 71 10.22 -4.35 -3.36
C ILE A 71 10.30 -4.78 -1.89
N PRO A 72 10.08 -3.87 -0.93
CA PRO A 72 10.11 -4.21 0.49
C PRO A 72 8.82 -4.93 0.92
N TRP A 73 8.51 -6.09 0.34
CA TRP A 73 7.28 -6.86 0.56
C TRP A 73 6.95 -7.07 2.04
N ARG A 74 7.97 -7.37 2.85
CA ARG A 74 7.80 -7.58 4.29
C ARG A 74 7.38 -6.32 5.03
N ALA A 75 7.93 -5.16 4.65
CA ALA A 75 7.56 -3.88 5.25
C ALA A 75 6.13 -3.50 4.86
N ILE A 76 5.77 -3.61 3.57
CA ILE A 76 4.43 -3.33 3.08
C ILE A 76 3.39 -4.24 3.73
N LYS A 77 3.71 -5.54 3.90
CA LYS A 77 2.84 -6.48 4.63
C LYS A 77 2.61 -6.06 6.09
N GLY A 78 3.56 -5.34 6.69
CA GLY A 78 3.43 -4.80 8.04
C GLY A 78 2.28 -3.79 8.18
N TYR A 79 1.92 -3.09 7.10
CA TYR A 79 0.83 -2.10 7.12
C TYR A 79 -0.53 -2.68 7.49
N ARG A 80 -0.74 -3.99 7.32
CA ARG A 80 -1.98 -4.69 7.74
C ARG A 80 -2.31 -4.55 9.23
N ASN A 81 -1.33 -4.17 10.05
CA ASN A 81 -1.53 -3.98 11.49
C ASN A 81 -1.96 -2.54 11.83
N MET A 82 -1.95 -1.59 10.88
CA MET A 82 -2.23 -0.18 11.13
C MET A 82 -3.70 0.11 11.48
N GLY A 83 -4.65 -0.76 11.12
CA GLY A 83 -6.07 -0.56 11.43
C GLY A 83 -6.55 -1.22 12.74
N VAL A 84 -5.68 -1.93 13.45
CA VAL A 84 -6.06 -2.66 14.68
C VAL A 84 -6.03 -1.70 15.87
N HIS A 85 -7.13 -0.98 16.14
CA HIS A 85 -7.53 -0.23 17.36
C HIS A 85 -6.50 0.58 18.17
N GLU A 86 -5.24 0.65 17.77
CA GLU A 86 -4.14 1.33 18.42
C GLU A 86 -3.78 2.60 17.64
N TYR A 87 -4.76 3.33 17.09
CA TYR A 87 -4.53 4.65 16.46
C TYR A 87 -3.81 5.60 17.43
N ASP A 88 -4.06 5.44 18.73
CA ASP A 88 -3.39 6.14 19.83
C ASP A 88 -1.89 5.80 19.95
N ARG A 89 -1.42 4.71 19.32
CA ARG A 89 -0.02 4.27 19.28
C ARG A 89 0.61 4.38 17.90
N ILE A 90 -0.15 4.79 16.88
CA ILE A 90 0.41 5.07 15.56
C ILE A 90 1.22 6.36 15.67
N ASP A 91 2.49 6.31 15.29
CA ASP A 91 3.26 7.53 15.07
C ASP A 91 2.82 8.18 13.75
N TRP A 92 1.89 9.14 13.85
CA TRP A 92 1.38 9.86 12.69
C TRP A 92 2.46 10.65 11.93
N SER A 93 3.59 10.95 12.57
CA SER A 93 4.74 11.57 11.92
C SER A 93 5.38 10.60 10.93
N GLU A 94 5.55 9.33 11.32
CA GLU A 94 6.03 8.27 10.42
C GLU A 94 5.05 8.04 9.26
N VAL A 95 3.74 8.03 9.55
CA VAL A 95 2.71 7.91 8.49
C VAL A 95 2.75 9.08 7.53
N SER A 96 2.93 10.31 8.01
CA SER A 96 3.06 11.47 7.13
C SER A 96 4.31 11.37 6.26
N ALA A 97 5.43 10.93 6.81
CA ALA A 97 6.67 10.72 6.05
C ALA A 97 6.47 9.66 4.94
N LEU A 98 5.84 8.54 5.26
CA LEU A 98 5.45 7.50 4.30
C LEU A 98 4.59 8.08 3.16
N LEU A 99 3.53 8.82 3.47
CA LEU A 99 2.62 9.42 2.48
C LEU A 99 3.32 10.46 1.59
N LYS A 100 4.24 11.25 2.17
CA LYS A 100 4.96 12.31 1.45
C LYS A 100 6.06 11.77 0.54
N SER A 101 6.77 10.72 0.94
CA SER A 101 8.04 10.32 0.30
C SER A 101 8.01 8.93 -0.33
N GLU A 102 7.53 7.92 0.38
CA GLU A 102 7.73 6.52 0.00
C GLU A 102 6.55 5.93 -0.77
N LEU A 103 5.31 6.28 -0.40
CA LEU A 103 4.12 5.60 -0.91
C LEU A 103 3.94 5.79 -2.42
N ARG A 104 4.29 6.97 -2.95
CA ARG A 104 4.31 7.23 -4.40
C ARG A 104 5.33 6.37 -5.14
N GLY A 105 6.49 6.13 -4.55
CA GLY A 105 7.50 5.22 -5.09
C GLY A 105 6.99 3.78 -5.15
N ASN A 106 6.39 3.31 -4.06
CA ASN A 106 5.76 1.99 -4.00
C ASN A 106 4.69 1.80 -5.09
N ILE A 107 3.84 2.82 -5.32
CA ILE A 107 2.83 2.78 -6.39
C ILE A 107 3.50 2.65 -7.76
N ALA A 108 4.50 3.49 -8.06
CA ALA A 108 5.19 3.47 -9.35
C ALA A 108 5.86 2.13 -9.63
N ASP A 109 6.50 1.55 -8.61
CA ASP A 109 7.14 0.24 -8.70
C ASP A 109 6.13 -0.90 -8.95
N LEU A 110 5.02 -0.92 -8.22
CA LEU A 110 3.95 -1.90 -8.41
C LEU A 110 3.31 -1.78 -9.80
N GLN A 111 3.06 -0.55 -10.27
CA GLN A 111 2.56 -0.30 -11.63
C GLN A 111 3.55 -0.79 -12.70
N MET A 112 4.85 -0.59 -12.50
CA MET A 112 5.87 -1.12 -13.41
C MET A 112 5.84 -2.67 -13.45
N ILE A 113 5.69 -3.32 -12.29
CA ILE A 113 5.57 -4.79 -12.21
C ILE A 113 4.33 -5.27 -12.97
N ILE A 114 3.17 -4.66 -12.72
CA ILE A 114 1.91 -4.98 -13.40
C ILE A 114 2.07 -4.89 -14.92
N GLN A 115 2.73 -3.83 -15.42
CA GLN A 115 2.97 -3.66 -16.85
C GLN A 115 3.90 -4.74 -17.43
N LYS A 116 5.00 -5.07 -16.73
CA LYS A 116 5.94 -6.12 -17.16
C LYS A 116 5.27 -7.49 -17.22
N GLU A 117 4.55 -7.85 -16.17
CA GLU A 117 3.85 -9.14 -16.08
C GLU A 117 2.75 -9.26 -17.14
N ARG A 118 1.97 -8.20 -17.40
CA ARG A 118 0.98 -8.19 -18.50
C ARG A 118 1.60 -8.41 -19.88
N ARG A 119 2.79 -7.83 -20.14
CA ARG A 119 3.51 -8.00 -21.42
C ARG A 119 4.07 -9.42 -21.58
N ASN A 120 4.61 -10.01 -20.52
CA ASN A 120 5.13 -11.38 -20.54
C ASN A 120 4.07 -12.43 -20.87
N LYS A 121 2.78 -12.12 -20.67
CA LYS A 121 1.65 -12.99 -21.02
C LYS A 121 1.21 -12.87 -22.48
N GLN A 122 1.67 -11.86 -23.21
CA GLN A 122 1.32 -11.62 -24.63
C GLN A 122 2.33 -12.25 -25.61
N LEU A 123 3.40 -12.86 -25.08
CA LEU A 123 4.38 -13.68 -25.80
C LEU A 123 4.11 -15.16 -25.51
#